data_AF-A0A1M3LI40-F1
#
_entry.id   AF-A0A1M3LI40-F1
#
_cell.length_a   1.000
_cell.length_b   1.000
_cell.length_c   1.000
_cell.angle_alpha   90.00
_cell.angle_beta   90.00
_cell.angle_gamma   90.00
#
_symmetry.space_group_name_H-M   'P 1'
#
loop_
_entity.id
_entity.type
_entity.pdbx_description
1 polymer ?
#
loop_
_entity_poly.entity_id
_entity_poly.type
_entity_poly.pdbx_seq_one_letter_code
_entity_poly.pdbx_strand_id
1 'polypeptide(L)'
;MAGKYERPLWQTRLHGIFPNLPRGMKRKDLQQRLRRIKDLRNRVAHYEPVFERDLSQDHADIISTISYRCEHTADWVNHHSRFHLALRAKP
;
A
#
# COMPACT_ATOMS: atom_id res chain seq x y z
N MET A 1 15.15 -11.45 16.61
CA MET A 1 15.73 -10.08 16.62
C MET A 1 14.71 -8.94 16.40
N ALA A 2 13.39 -9.19 16.29
CA ALA A 2 12.40 -8.14 15.98
C ALA A 2 11.95 -7.28 17.19
N GLY A 3 12.01 -7.80 18.42
CA GLY A 3 11.42 -7.14 19.59
C GLY A 3 12.17 -5.88 20.08
N LYS A 4 13.47 -5.77 19.81
CA LYS A 4 14.33 -4.70 20.38
C LYS A 4 14.01 -3.30 19.84
N TYR A 5 13.43 -3.21 18.65
CA TYR A 5 13.07 -1.95 17.98
C TYR A 5 11.57 -1.66 17.98
N GLU A 6 10.75 -2.59 18.48
CA GLU A 6 9.30 -2.56 18.29
C GLU A 6 8.64 -1.39 19.02
N ARG A 7 9.06 -1.09 20.25
CA ARG A 7 8.51 0.01 21.06
C ARG A 7 9.03 1.39 20.65
N PRO A 8 10.35 1.68 20.65
CA PRO A 8 10.84 3.05 20.50
C PRO A 8 10.81 3.61 19.07
N LEU A 9 10.87 2.75 18.04
CA LEU A 9 10.88 3.19 16.64
C LEU A 9 9.51 3.08 15.98
N TRP A 10 8.73 2.05 16.33
CA TRP A 10 7.50 1.74 15.60
C TRP A 10 6.23 2.12 16.36
N GLN A 11 6.08 1.80 17.66
CA GLN A 11 4.85 2.14 18.39
C GLN A 11 4.67 3.65 18.58
N THR A 12 5.73 4.39 18.92
CA THR A 12 5.65 5.84 19.20
C THR A 12 5.66 6.71 17.94
N ARG A 13 6.20 6.25 16.82
CA ARG A 13 6.35 7.07 15.60
C ARG A 13 5.38 6.73 14.48
N LEU A 14 4.62 5.64 14.58
CA LEU A 14 3.72 5.23 13.49
C LEU A 14 2.72 6.34 13.11
N HIS A 15 2.11 6.99 14.09
CA HIS A 15 1.19 8.11 13.85
C HIS A 15 1.88 9.35 13.29
N GLY A 16 3.16 9.58 13.62
CA GLY A 16 3.93 10.66 12.99
C GLY A 16 4.26 10.36 11.52
N ILE A 17 4.41 9.08 11.16
CA ILE A 17 4.67 8.66 9.78
C ILE A 17 3.37 8.58 8.98
N PHE A 18 2.28 8.08 9.57
CA PHE A 18 0.98 7.90 8.96
C PHE A 18 -0.08 8.67 9.78
N PRO A 19 -0.16 10.01 9.61
CA PRO A 19 -1.07 10.85 10.38
C PRO A 19 -2.55 10.50 10.16
N ASN A 20 -2.89 9.97 8.99
CA ASN A 20 -4.26 9.65 8.59
C ASN A 20 -4.55 8.14 8.71
N LEU A 21 -3.79 7.41 9.54
CA LEU A 21 -4.00 5.98 9.72
C LEU A 21 -5.39 5.72 10.36
N PRO A 22 -6.21 4.80 9.83
CA PRO A 22 -7.54 4.52 10.37
C PRO A 22 -7.49 4.10 11.83
N ARG A 23 -8.46 4.56 12.62
CA ARG A 23 -8.61 4.14 14.02
C ARG A 23 -8.79 2.62 14.07
N GLY A 24 -8.04 1.96 14.94
CA GLY A 24 -8.08 0.50 15.12
C GLY A 24 -7.16 -0.29 14.17
N MET A 25 -6.56 0.33 13.15
CA MET A 25 -5.56 -0.34 12.31
C MET A 25 -4.27 -0.56 13.11
N LYS A 26 -3.84 -1.81 13.24
CA LYS A 26 -2.61 -2.15 13.97
C LYS A 26 -1.41 -2.09 13.02
N ARG A 27 -0.21 -1.87 13.58
CA ARG A 27 1.06 -1.93 12.84
C ARG A 27 1.23 -3.21 12.03
N LYS A 28 0.75 -4.35 12.56
CA LYS A 28 0.80 -5.65 11.86
C LYS A 28 -0.04 -5.64 10.58
N ASP A 29 -1.21 -5.01 10.62
CA ASP A 29 -2.12 -4.92 9.47
C ASP A 29 -1.51 -4.03 8.37
N LEU A 30 -0.97 -2.88 8.76
CA LEU A 30 -0.26 -1.99 7.83
C LEU A 30 0.97 -2.67 7.24
N GLN A 31 1.75 -3.39 8.05
CA GLN A 31 2.92 -4.15 7.58
C GLN A 31 2.51 -5.24 6.57
N GLN A 32 1.43 -5.97 6.83
CA GLN A 32 0.94 -6.99 5.91
C GLN A 32 0.49 -6.36 4.58
N ARG A 33 -0.22 -5.24 4.64
CA ARG A 33 -0.64 -4.46 3.47
C ARG A 33 0.56 -3.97 2.65
N LEU A 34 1.54 -3.34 3.29
CA LEU A 34 2.79 -2.90 2.65
C LEU A 34 3.57 -4.05 2.02
N ARG A 35 3.56 -5.24 2.66
CA ARG A 35 4.19 -6.44 2.10
C ARG A 35 3.50 -6.87 0.81
N ARG A 36 2.16 -6.93 0.78
CA ARG A 36 1.40 -7.26 -0.44
C ARG A 36 1.69 -6.29 -1.58
N ILE A 37 1.77 -4.99 -1.28
CA ILE A 37 2.10 -3.94 -2.26
C ILE A 37 3.53 -4.13 -2.79
N LYS A 38 4.50 -4.37 -1.89
CA LYS A 38 5.89 -4.65 -2.27
C LYS A 38 5.97 -5.86 -3.20
N ASP A 39 5.28 -6.94 -2.86
CA ASP A 39 5.29 -8.17 -3.65
C ASP A 39 4.71 -7.93 -5.04
N LEU A 40 3.56 -7.23 -5.16
CA LEU A 40 3.01 -6.83 -6.45
C LEU A 40 4.00 -6.01 -7.28
N ARG A 41 4.58 -4.95 -6.69
CA ARG A 41 5.56 -4.08 -7.37
C ARG A 41 6.77 -4.87 -7.86
N ASN A 42 7.25 -5.83 -7.07
CA ASN A 42 8.35 -6.70 -7.47
C ASN A 42 7.96 -7.58 -8.65
N ARG A 43 6.81 -8.25 -8.62
CA ARG A 43 6.33 -9.08 -9.75
C ARG A 43 6.22 -8.27 -11.04
N VAL A 44 5.63 -7.07 -10.97
CA VAL A 44 5.55 -6.15 -12.12
C VAL A 44 6.94 -5.77 -12.64
N ALA A 45 7.88 -5.43 -11.77
CA ALA A 45 9.25 -5.07 -12.15
C ALA A 45 10.04 -6.25 -12.76
N HIS A 46 9.73 -7.47 -12.33
CA HIS A 46 10.32 -8.71 -12.86
C HIS A 46 9.55 -9.28 -14.06
N TYR A 47 8.53 -8.58 -14.56
CA TYR A 47 7.64 -9.06 -15.63
C TYR A 47 7.00 -10.43 -15.34
N GLU A 48 6.77 -10.73 -14.06
CA GLU A 48 6.06 -11.94 -13.65
C GLU A 48 4.53 -11.78 -13.86
N PRO A 49 3.82 -12.88 -14.17
CA PRO A 49 2.36 -12.89 -14.25
C PRO A 49 1.70 -12.37 -12.97
N VAL A 50 0.63 -11.58 -13.07
CA VAL A 50 -0.16 -11.13 -11.89
C VAL A 50 -1.67 -11.38 -12.07
N PHE A 51 -2.03 -12.23 -13.04
CA PHE A 51 -3.42 -12.42 -13.50
C PHE A 51 -4.37 -13.03 -12.46
N GLU A 52 -3.83 -13.77 -11.49
CA GLU A 52 -4.57 -14.42 -10.40
C GLU A 52 -4.83 -13.50 -9.21
N ARG A 53 -4.29 -12.27 -9.22
CA ARG A 53 -4.50 -11.29 -8.16
C ARG A 53 -5.73 -10.47 -8.43
N ASP A 54 -6.42 -10.06 -7.37
CA ASP A 54 -7.40 -8.98 -7.44
C ASP A 54 -6.66 -7.64 -7.56
N LEU A 55 -6.32 -7.27 -8.79
CA LEU A 55 -5.60 -6.04 -9.07
C LEU A 55 -6.42 -4.78 -8.75
N SER A 56 -7.76 -4.87 -8.79
CA SER A 56 -8.63 -3.77 -8.40
C SER A 56 -8.51 -3.49 -6.91
N GLN A 57 -8.54 -4.54 -6.09
CA GLN A 57 -8.32 -4.41 -4.65
C GLN A 57 -6.88 -4.00 -4.33
N ASP A 58 -5.89 -4.50 -5.06
CA ASP A 58 -4.50 -4.07 -4.89
C ASP A 58 -4.33 -2.57 -5.18
N HIS A 59 -4.94 -2.05 -6.25
CA HIS A 59 -4.93 -0.62 -6.58
C HIS A 59 -5.60 0.22 -5.49
N ALA A 60 -6.79 -0.18 -5.04
CA ALA A 60 -7.48 0.49 -3.93
C ALA A 60 -6.64 0.46 -2.64
N ASP A 61 -5.96 -0.67 -2.36
CA ASP A 61 -5.08 -0.83 -1.22
C ASP A 61 -3.86 0.11 -1.29
N ILE A 62 -3.30 0.32 -2.49
CA ILE A 62 -2.20 1.27 -2.73
C ILE A 62 -2.65 2.70 -2.48
N ILE A 63 -3.75 3.14 -3.09
CA ILE A 63 -4.28 4.50 -2.91
C ILE A 63 -4.57 4.78 -1.43
N SER A 64 -5.22 3.84 -0.75
CA SER A 64 -5.51 3.95 0.69
C SER A 64 -4.22 4.03 1.52
N THR A 65 -3.20 3.25 1.16
CA THR A 65 -1.91 3.29 1.88
C THR A 65 -1.21 4.64 1.72
N ILE A 66 -1.31 5.27 0.55
CA ILE A 66 -0.79 6.61 0.30
C ILE A 66 -1.57 7.65 1.11
N SER A 67 -2.91 7.54 1.18
CA SER A 67 -3.74 8.51 1.90
C SER A 67 -3.46 8.51 3.40
N TYR A 68 -3.09 7.36 3.98
CA TYR A 68 -2.63 7.29 5.38
C TYR A 68 -1.44 8.22 5.67
N ARG A 69 -0.62 8.48 4.65
CA ARG A 69 0.50 9.44 4.73
C ARG A 69 0.08 10.85 4.32
N CYS A 70 -0.58 10.99 3.18
CA CYS A 70 -0.90 12.27 2.56
C CYS A 70 -2.07 12.10 1.58
N GLU A 71 -3.20 12.73 1.90
CA GLU A 71 -4.40 12.70 1.06
C GLU A 71 -4.17 13.35 -0.31
N HIS A 72 -3.51 14.52 -0.34
CA HIS A 72 -3.20 15.21 -1.60
C HIS A 72 -2.35 14.35 -2.55
N THR A 73 -1.38 13.59 -2.03
CA THR A 73 -0.60 12.66 -2.86
C THR A 73 -1.46 11.50 -3.34
N ALA A 74 -2.37 10.98 -2.52
CA ALA A 74 -3.28 9.90 -2.93
C ALA A 74 -4.22 10.36 -4.05
N ASP A 75 -4.80 11.56 -3.93
CA ASP A 75 -5.66 12.16 -4.96
C ASP A 75 -4.90 12.38 -6.26
N TRP A 76 -3.69 12.93 -6.17
CA TRP A 76 -2.83 13.13 -7.33
C TRP A 76 -2.50 11.80 -8.02
N VAL A 77 -2.11 10.76 -7.26
CA VAL A 77 -1.81 9.43 -7.82
C VAL A 77 -3.06 8.82 -8.44
N ASN A 78 -4.22 8.92 -7.79
CA ASN A 78 -5.47 8.37 -8.30
C ASN A 78 -5.89 9.05 -9.60
N HIS A 79 -5.82 10.39 -9.66
CA HIS A 79 -6.17 11.17 -10.85
C HIS A 79 -5.30 10.83 -12.06
N HIS A 80 -3.99 10.64 -11.86
CA HIS A 80 -3.03 10.35 -12.93
C HIS A 80 -2.86 8.85 -13.21
N SER A 81 -3.54 7.99 -12.44
CA SER A 81 -3.42 6.55 -12.60
C SER A 81 -4.08 6.08 -13.89
N ARG A 82 -3.32 5.41 -14.76
CA ARG A 82 -3.85 4.72 -15.95
C ARG A 82 -4.30 3.29 -15.66
N PHE A 83 -4.33 2.88 -14.38
CA PHE A 83 -4.60 1.51 -13.97
C PHE A 83 -5.91 0.96 -14.57
N HIS A 84 -7.00 1.72 -14.49
CA HIS A 84 -8.29 1.27 -15.02
C HIS A 84 -8.29 1.06 -16.54
N LEU A 85 -7.48 1.82 -17.29
CA LEU A 85 -7.32 1.61 -18.73
C LEU A 85 -6.55 0.32 -19.00
N ALA A 86 -5.45 0.09 -18.27
CA ALA A 86 -4.65 -1.13 -18.40
C ALA A 86 -5.43 -2.39 -17.99
N LEU A 87 -6.25 -2.30 -16.93
CA LEU A 87 -7.06 -3.42 -16.45
C LEU A 87 -8.14 -3.82 -17.47
N ARG A 88 -8.76 -2.84 -18.13
CA ARG A 88 -9.77 -3.10 -19.19
C ARG A 88 -9.17 -3.63 -20.48
N ALA A 89 -7.91 -3.30 -20.76
CA ALA A 89 -7.17 -3.81 -21.91
C ALA A 89 -6.63 -5.24 -21.71
N LYS A 90 -6.99 -5.92 -20.62
CA LYS A 90 -6.67 -7.33 -20.38
C LYS A 90 -7.33 -8.16 -21.50
N PRO A 91 -6.55 -8.96 -22.27
CA PRO A 91 -7.10 -9.83 -23.31
C PRO A 91 -7.95 -10.95 -22.72
#